data_AF-A0A962CDJ1-F1
#
_entry.id   AF-A0A962CDJ1-F1
#
_cell.length_a   1.000
_cell.length_b   1.000
_cell.length_c   1.000
_cell.angle_alpha   90.00
_cell.angle_beta   90.00
_cell.angle_gamma   90.00
#
_symmetry.space_group_name_H-M   'P 1'
#
loop_
_entity.id
_entity.type
_entity.pdbx_description
1 polymer ?
#
loop_
_entity_poly.entity_id
_entity_poly.type
_entity_poly.pdbx_seq_one_letter_code
_entity_poly.pdbx_strand_id
1 'polypeptide(L)'
;MDFRSKSSLARLLALLCLWILPAAASAQTYTYSIYVDSDARADTGCNEGAVAGAEVRLDVTASGGLSPQVLQVARSRCSSGAFGAAANIGGGYPVGADNGVAGSDVIELADDLSQLASPGSPSLVFSIVATSTSGQDTLLTVDGSPGGAPIALGLPAVAIPLLGVPALILMALLLMLVGSRVARRRALWRVLALVSLLSGVAVAANFIVDGQVGDWSGVAPLATDPAGDASSGESAIDLRAFFAAIENDRVYMRVDV
;
A
#
# COMPACT_ATOMS: atom_id res chain seq x y z
N MET A 1 -23.55 65.83 28.72
CA MET A 1 -24.32 64.64 28.32
C MET A 1 -23.45 63.84 27.37
N ASP A 2 -22.58 62.93 27.83
CA ASP A 2 -21.73 62.16 26.86
C ASP A 2 -21.02 60.89 27.40
N PHE A 3 -21.56 60.25 28.45
CA PHE A 3 -20.93 59.05 29.03
C PHE A 3 -21.69 57.73 28.77
N ARG A 4 -22.83 57.74 28.08
CA ARG A 4 -23.67 56.54 27.89
C ARG A 4 -23.39 55.71 26.63
N SER A 5 -22.77 56.26 25.56
CA SER A 5 -22.64 55.52 24.28
C SER A 5 -21.48 54.52 24.23
N LYS A 6 -20.40 54.75 24.98
CA LYS A 6 -19.19 53.90 24.95
C LYS A 6 -19.42 52.50 25.52
N SER A 7 -20.28 52.36 26.55
CA SER A 7 -20.58 51.05 27.15
C SER A 7 -21.47 50.18 26.26
N SER A 8 -22.36 50.80 25.49
CA SER A 8 -23.25 50.11 24.56
C SER A 8 -22.49 49.60 23.34
N LEU A 9 -21.53 50.39 22.83
CA LEU A 9 -20.70 50.00 21.69
C LEU A 9 -19.75 48.85 22.02
N ALA A 10 -19.15 48.85 23.23
CA ALA A 10 -18.31 47.76 23.72
C ALA A 10 -19.11 46.45 23.94
N ARG A 11 -20.34 46.55 24.45
CA ARG A 11 -21.25 45.39 24.57
C ARG A 11 -21.70 44.87 23.20
N LEU A 12 -21.92 45.75 22.23
CA LEU A 12 -22.28 45.36 20.87
C LEU A 12 -21.10 44.66 20.16
N LEU A 13 -19.87 45.17 20.32
CA LEU A 13 -18.66 44.53 19.79
C LEU A 13 -18.39 43.17 20.43
N ALA A 14 -18.57 43.05 21.75
CA ALA A 14 -18.40 41.77 22.46
C ALA A 14 -19.44 40.73 22.03
N LEU A 15 -20.70 41.15 21.79
CA LEU A 15 -21.75 40.28 21.24
C LEU A 15 -21.47 39.89 19.79
N LEU A 16 -20.93 40.81 18.97
CA LEU A 16 -20.55 40.53 17.59
C LEU A 16 -19.36 39.55 17.52
N CYS A 17 -18.38 39.67 18.42
CA CYS A 17 -17.27 38.71 18.54
C CYS A 17 -17.73 37.33 19.07
N LEU A 18 -18.78 37.27 19.90
CA LEU A 18 -19.36 36.00 20.36
C LEU A 18 -20.19 35.28 19.27
N TRP A 19 -20.59 35.98 18.22
CA TRP A 19 -21.27 35.42 17.05
C TRP A 19 -20.32 34.88 15.97
N ILE A 20 -19.02 35.20 16.08
CA ILE A 20 -17.97 34.53 15.31
C ILE A 20 -17.59 33.25 16.07
N LEU A 21 -18.56 32.35 16.24
CA LEU A 21 -18.28 30.97 16.63
C LEU A 21 -17.49 30.35 15.47
N PRO A 22 -16.32 29.72 15.71
CA PRO A 22 -15.70 28.90 14.69
C PRO A 22 -16.71 27.82 14.33
N ALA A 23 -17.23 27.85 13.10
CA ALA A 23 -17.90 26.68 12.54
C ALA A 23 -16.91 25.53 12.69
N ALA A 24 -17.33 24.43 13.33
CA ALA A 24 -16.53 23.22 13.35
C ALA A 24 -16.32 22.80 11.89
N ALA A 25 -15.15 23.14 11.33
CA ALA A 25 -14.75 22.69 10.01
C ALA A 25 -14.65 21.17 10.11
N SER A 26 -15.68 20.49 9.64
CA SER A 26 -15.62 19.03 9.50
C SER A 26 -14.68 18.78 8.34
N ALA A 27 -13.53 18.16 8.62
CA ALA A 27 -12.66 17.69 7.56
C ALA A 27 -13.45 16.69 6.71
N GLN A 28 -13.48 16.90 5.39
CA GLN A 28 -13.96 15.91 4.44
C GLN A 28 -13.18 14.62 4.65
N THR A 29 -13.85 13.47 4.57
CA THR A 29 -13.21 12.17 4.63
C THR A 29 -13.18 11.53 3.26
N TYR A 30 -12.09 10.84 2.97
CA TYR A 30 -11.87 10.06 1.76
C TYR A 30 -11.72 8.58 2.15
N THR A 31 -12.13 7.69 1.25
CA THR A 31 -11.97 6.25 1.45
C THR A 31 -11.12 5.66 0.33
N TYR A 32 -10.06 4.96 0.71
CA TYR A 32 -9.18 4.23 -0.20
C TYR A 32 -9.35 2.74 0.09
N SER A 33 -10.00 2.04 -0.84
CA SER A 33 -10.24 0.61 -0.76
C SER A 33 -9.18 -0.13 -1.56
N ILE A 34 -8.40 -0.97 -0.88
CA ILE A 34 -7.43 -1.88 -1.51
C ILE A 34 -8.01 -3.28 -1.45
N TYR A 35 -8.30 -3.81 -2.64
CA TYR A 35 -8.81 -5.15 -2.83
C TYR A 35 -7.64 -6.09 -3.09
N VAL A 36 -7.64 -7.24 -2.44
CA VAL A 36 -6.60 -8.25 -2.54
C VAL A 36 -7.23 -9.56 -3.02
N ASP A 37 -6.94 -9.92 -4.25
CA ASP A 37 -7.08 -11.28 -4.77
C ASP A 37 -5.89 -12.09 -4.22
N SER A 38 -6.23 -12.96 -3.29
CA SER A 38 -5.30 -13.67 -2.40
C SER A 38 -4.75 -14.95 -3.03
N ASP A 39 -5.41 -15.44 -4.09
CA ASP A 39 -5.04 -16.67 -4.78
C ASP A 39 -4.72 -16.48 -6.28
N ALA A 40 -4.73 -15.22 -6.74
CA ALA A 40 -4.45 -14.77 -8.09
C ALA A 40 -5.42 -15.36 -9.13
N ARG A 41 -6.70 -15.49 -8.78
CA ARG A 41 -7.77 -15.97 -9.67
C ARG A 41 -8.98 -15.03 -9.63
N ALA A 42 -9.16 -14.30 -10.72
CA ALA A 42 -10.28 -13.39 -10.89
C ALA A 42 -11.68 -14.05 -10.93
N ASP A 43 -11.77 -15.39 -10.99
CA ASP A 43 -13.03 -16.15 -10.99
C ASP A 43 -13.44 -16.68 -9.60
N THR A 44 -12.62 -16.46 -8.57
CA THR A 44 -12.97 -16.72 -7.16
C THR A 44 -13.36 -15.43 -6.46
N GLY A 45 -13.34 -15.36 -5.12
CA GLY A 45 -13.57 -14.11 -4.38
C GLY A 45 -14.91 -13.40 -4.58
N CYS A 46 -14.86 -12.09 -4.33
CA CYS A 46 -15.97 -11.16 -4.38
C CYS A 46 -15.76 -10.15 -5.50
N ASN A 47 -16.86 -9.73 -6.13
CA ASN A 47 -16.85 -8.71 -7.16
C ASN A 47 -17.55 -7.45 -6.64
N GLU A 48 -16.92 -6.29 -6.82
CA GLU A 48 -17.47 -5.00 -6.41
C GLU A 48 -17.07 -3.92 -7.43
N GLY A 49 -18.05 -3.34 -8.10
CA GLY A 49 -17.79 -2.39 -9.20
C GLY A 49 -16.97 -3.04 -10.32
N ALA A 50 -15.82 -2.45 -10.62
CA ALA A 50 -14.87 -2.95 -11.63
C ALA A 50 -13.86 -3.98 -11.07
N VAL A 51 -13.85 -4.20 -9.75
CA VAL A 51 -12.95 -5.17 -9.12
C VAL A 51 -13.57 -6.55 -9.17
N ALA A 52 -12.79 -7.52 -9.65
CA ALA A 52 -13.17 -8.92 -9.72
C ALA A 52 -12.25 -9.80 -8.88
N GLY A 53 -12.83 -10.77 -8.19
CA GLY A 53 -12.14 -11.87 -7.54
C GLY A 53 -11.33 -11.55 -6.28
N ALA A 54 -11.71 -10.52 -5.53
CA ALA A 54 -10.99 -10.19 -4.30
C ALA A 54 -11.49 -11.00 -3.09
N GLU A 55 -10.59 -11.69 -2.38
CA GLU A 55 -10.91 -12.36 -1.11
C GLU A 55 -10.86 -11.41 0.10
N VAL A 56 -10.09 -10.33 0.01
CA VAL A 56 -9.94 -9.35 1.11
C VAL A 56 -10.12 -7.93 0.57
N ARG A 57 -10.77 -7.08 1.36
CA ARG A 57 -10.85 -5.63 1.13
C ARG A 57 -10.34 -4.88 2.36
N LEU A 58 -9.37 -4.00 2.16
CA LEU A 58 -8.86 -3.08 3.16
C LEU A 58 -9.40 -1.69 2.87
N ASP A 59 -10.21 -1.16 3.77
CA ASP A 59 -10.79 0.19 3.66
C ASP A 59 -10.02 1.14 4.57
N VAL A 60 -9.33 2.10 3.98
CA VAL A 60 -8.63 3.18 4.68
C VAL A 60 -9.51 4.43 4.65
N THR A 61 -9.87 4.96 5.82
CA THR A 61 -10.55 6.25 5.92
C THR A 61 -9.54 7.31 6.34
N ALA A 62 -9.33 8.32 5.49
CA ALA A 62 -8.46 9.45 5.81
C ALA A 62 -9.24 10.76 5.89
N SER A 63 -8.81 11.68 6.76
CA SER A 63 -9.33 13.05 6.81
C SER A 63 -8.53 13.96 5.88
N GLY A 64 -9.20 14.87 5.17
CA GLY A 64 -8.55 15.99 4.50
C GLY A 64 -8.21 17.14 5.45
N GLY A 65 -7.79 18.27 4.88
CA GLY A 65 -7.44 19.49 5.62
C GLY A 65 -5.95 19.69 5.80
N LEU A 66 -5.55 20.59 6.70
CA LEU A 66 -4.15 21.03 6.87
C LEU A 66 -3.26 20.01 7.61
N SER A 67 -3.85 19.01 8.26
CA SER A 67 -3.12 17.96 8.99
C SER A 67 -3.87 16.65 8.81
N PRO A 68 -3.86 16.10 7.57
CA PRO A 68 -4.61 14.90 7.25
C PRO A 68 -4.09 13.71 8.06
N GLN A 69 -4.99 12.79 8.41
CA GLN A 69 -4.71 11.62 9.22
C GLN A 69 -5.42 10.42 8.61
N VAL A 70 -4.78 9.26 8.66
CA VAL A 70 -5.48 7.99 8.51
C VAL A 70 -6.25 7.75 9.80
N LEU A 71 -7.56 7.89 9.74
CA LEU A 71 -8.44 7.75 10.89
C LEU A 71 -8.65 6.28 11.26
N GLN A 72 -8.80 5.42 10.25
CA GLN A 72 -9.09 4.01 10.43
C GLN A 72 -8.60 3.19 9.24
N VAL A 73 -8.14 1.97 9.51
CA VAL A 73 -7.96 0.90 8.52
C VAL A 73 -8.82 -0.27 8.95
N ALA A 74 -9.72 -0.72 8.07
CA ALA A 74 -10.60 -1.85 8.35
C ALA A 74 -10.44 -2.95 7.29
N ARG A 75 -10.47 -4.20 7.74
CA ARG A 75 -10.40 -5.38 6.87
C ARG A 75 -11.75 -6.09 6.80
N SER A 76 -12.23 -6.31 5.59
CA SER A 76 -13.37 -7.17 5.30
C SER A 76 -12.91 -8.40 4.52
N ARG A 77 -13.58 -9.55 4.76
CA ARG A 77 -13.30 -10.79 4.03
C ARG A 77 -14.48 -11.16 3.16
N CYS A 78 -14.18 -11.63 1.96
CA CYS A 78 -15.16 -12.22 1.09
C CYS A 78 -15.67 -13.53 1.69
N SER A 79 -16.99 -13.68 1.73
CA SER A 79 -17.64 -14.95 2.02
C SER A 79 -18.89 -15.06 1.16
N SER A 80 -18.98 -16.13 0.36
CA SER A 80 -20.14 -16.39 -0.48
C SER A 80 -20.47 -15.25 -1.46
N GLY A 81 -19.44 -14.59 -2.01
CA GLY A 81 -19.60 -13.55 -3.04
C GLY A 81 -19.95 -12.15 -2.51
N ALA A 82 -19.94 -11.93 -1.19
CA ALA A 82 -20.03 -10.61 -0.59
C ALA A 82 -18.99 -10.39 0.53
N PHE A 83 -18.53 -9.15 0.69
CA PHE A 83 -17.69 -8.77 1.83
C PHE A 83 -18.51 -8.77 3.12
N GLY A 84 -17.99 -9.47 4.14
CA GLY A 84 -18.58 -9.51 5.47
C GLY A 84 -18.33 -8.24 6.28
N ALA A 85 -18.64 -8.29 7.58
CA ALA A 85 -18.40 -7.18 8.50
C ALA A 85 -16.90 -6.86 8.60
N ALA A 86 -16.59 -5.57 8.60
CA ALA A 86 -15.20 -5.09 8.68
C ALA A 86 -14.66 -5.18 10.11
N ALA A 87 -13.41 -5.65 10.25
CA ALA A 87 -12.64 -5.61 11.49
C ALA A 87 -11.67 -4.42 11.45
N ASN A 88 -11.65 -3.58 12.50
CA ASN A 88 -10.66 -2.53 12.63
C ASN A 88 -9.27 -3.13 12.90
N ILE A 89 -8.27 -2.74 12.11
CA ILE A 89 -6.90 -3.25 12.19
C ILE A 89 -5.85 -2.13 12.33
N GLY A 90 -6.24 -0.86 12.26
CA GLY A 90 -5.30 0.24 12.33
C GLY A 90 -5.94 1.63 12.22
N GLY A 91 -5.08 2.65 12.18
CA GLY A 91 -5.44 4.07 12.12
C GLY A 91 -4.82 4.88 13.25
N GLY A 92 -5.06 6.20 13.23
CA GLY A 92 -4.55 7.14 14.23
C GLY A 92 -3.13 7.64 13.95
N TYR A 93 -2.71 7.66 12.69
CA TYR A 93 -1.39 8.14 12.25
C TYR A 93 -1.51 9.11 11.06
N PRO A 94 -0.48 9.91 10.78
CA PRO A 94 -0.54 10.93 9.74
C PRO A 94 -0.68 10.36 8.33
N VAL A 95 -1.34 11.14 7.46
CA VAL A 95 -1.11 11.08 6.01
C VAL A 95 0.17 11.89 5.74
N GLY A 96 1.05 11.37 4.88
CA GLY A 96 2.22 12.11 4.42
C GLY A 96 1.78 13.22 3.47
N ALA A 97 2.07 14.47 3.79
CA ALA A 97 1.69 15.59 2.94
C ALA A 97 2.80 15.92 1.93
N ASP A 98 2.45 16.00 0.65
CA ASP A 98 3.31 16.46 -0.46
C ASP A 98 4.69 15.75 -0.57
N ASN A 99 4.83 14.53 -0.05
CA ASN A 99 6.11 13.80 0.00
C ASN A 99 6.13 12.51 -0.82
N GLY A 100 5.03 12.21 -1.51
CA GLY A 100 4.90 11.09 -2.43
C GLY A 100 5.50 11.32 -3.82
N VAL A 101 5.24 10.39 -4.72
CA VAL A 101 5.61 10.49 -6.14
C VAL A 101 5.04 11.79 -6.71
N ALA A 102 5.87 12.57 -7.40
CA ALA A 102 5.48 13.85 -7.99
C ALA A 102 4.84 14.86 -7.00
N GLY A 103 5.12 14.74 -5.69
CA GLY A 103 4.56 15.62 -4.66
C GLY A 103 3.14 15.27 -4.24
N SER A 104 2.72 14.01 -4.44
CA SER A 104 1.43 13.48 -3.98
C SER A 104 1.40 13.36 -2.44
N ASP A 105 0.20 13.32 -1.88
CA ASP A 105 -0.02 12.87 -0.51
C ASP A 105 0.15 11.35 -0.41
N VAL A 106 0.47 10.86 0.78
CA VAL A 106 0.89 9.48 1.03
C VAL A 106 0.02 8.84 2.10
N ILE A 107 -0.68 7.78 1.72
CA ILE A 107 -1.53 6.99 2.60
C ILE A 107 -0.89 5.62 2.77
N GLU A 108 -0.56 5.29 4.01
CA GLU A 108 0.09 4.03 4.34
C GLU A 108 -0.80 3.15 5.21
N LEU A 109 -0.60 1.85 5.08
CA LEU A 109 -1.23 0.84 5.91
C LEU A 109 -0.39 -0.43 5.90
N ALA A 110 -0.65 -1.31 6.86
CA ALA A 110 -0.04 -2.63 6.88
C ALA A 110 -1.00 -3.66 7.45
N ASP A 111 -0.87 -4.90 6.99
CA ASP A 111 -1.58 -6.05 7.53
C ASP A 111 -0.67 -7.28 7.58
N ASP A 112 -1.05 -8.28 8.36
CA ASP A 112 -0.32 -9.54 8.43
C ASP A 112 -0.45 -10.28 7.10
N LEU A 113 0.66 -10.83 6.60
CA LEU A 113 0.69 -11.60 5.36
C LEU A 113 -0.27 -12.80 5.43
N SER A 114 -0.37 -13.43 6.60
CA SER A 114 -1.32 -14.53 6.84
C SER A 114 -2.80 -14.13 6.72
N GLN A 115 -3.10 -12.84 6.80
CA GLN A 115 -4.45 -12.32 6.63
C GLN A 115 -4.77 -12.01 5.17
N LEU A 116 -3.76 -11.79 4.33
CA LEU A 116 -3.92 -11.40 2.92
C LEU A 116 -3.59 -12.52 1.92
N ALA A 117 -2.75 -13.49 2.27
CA ALA A 117 -2.32 -14.52 1.34
C ALA A 117 -3.08 -15.83 1.52
N SER A 118 -3.49 -16.45 0.42
CA SER A 118 -3.97 -17.83 0.41
C SER A 118 -2.79 -18.81 0.34
N PRO A 119 -2.86 -19.95 1.07
CA PRO A 119 -1.82 -20.97 1.01
C PRO A 119 -1.56 -21.46 -0.42
N GLY A 120 -0.29 -21.43 -0.85
CA GLY A 120 0.13 -21.90 -2.17
C GLY A 120 -0.06 -20.88 -3.30
N SER A 121 -0.57 -19.67 -3.02
CA SER A 121 -0.60 -18.60 -4.00
C SER A 121 0.82 -18.13 -4.34
N PRO A 122 1.13 -17.86 -5.62
CA PRO A 122 2.42 -17.30 -6.02
C PRO A 122 2.52 -15.79 -5.79
N SER A 123 1.40 -15.09 -5.63
CA SER A 123 1.35 -13.63 -5.57
C SER A 123 0.07 -13.12 -4.91
N LEU A 124 0.11 -11.89 -4.43
CA LEU A 124 -1.09 -11.10 -4.16
C LEU A 124 -1.37 -10.23 -5.39
N VAL A 125 -2.63 -10.15 -5.81
CA VAL A 125 -3.07 -9.25 -6.88
C VAL A 125 -3.92 -8.15 -6.26
N PHE A 126 -3.62 -6.90 -6.60
CA PHE A 126 -4.25 -5.71 -6.02
C PHE A 126 -5.15 -4.98 -7.01
N SER A 127 -6.19 -4.34 -6.48
CA SER A 127 -6.95 -3.31 -7.16
C SER A 127 -7.24 -2.19 -6.16
N ILE A 128 -7.05 -0.94 -6.55
CA ILE A 128 -7.17 0.21 -5.66
C ILE A 128 -8.30 1.09 -6.16
N VAL A 129 -9.13 1.54 -5.23
CA VAL A 129 -10.28 2.39 -5.51
C VAL A 129 -10.31 3.51 -4.49
N ALA A 130 -10.13 4.75 -4.95
CA ALA A 130 -10.26 5.95 -4.11
C ALA A 130 -11.65 6.55 -4.31
N THR A 131 -12.31 6.97 -3.22
CA THR A 131 -13.66 7.52 -3.28
C THR A 131 -13.83 8.73 -2.36
N SER A 132 -14.59 9.69 -2.86
CA SER A 132 -15.12 10.81 -2.10
C SER A 132 -16.64 10.87 -2.26
N THR A 133 -17.28 11.91 -1.69
CA THR A 133 -18.72 12.13 -1.89
C THR A 133 -19.08 12.54 -3.32
N SER A 134 -18.11 13.02 -4.10
CA SER A 134 -18.34 13.63 -5.43
C SER A 134 -17.80 12.79 -6.58
N GLY A 135 -16.90 11.84 -6.31
CA GLY A 135 -16.23 11.07 -7.35
C GLY A 135 -15.46 9.86 -6.85
N GLN A 136 -14.81 9.21 -7.79
CA GLN A 136 -14.02 8.01 -7.61
C GLN A 136 -12.84 8.01 -8.59
N ASP A 137 -11.80 7.30 -8.21
CA ASP A 137 -10.72 6.90 -9.09
C ASP A 137 -10.37 5.41 -8.90
N THR A 138 -9.84 4.76 -9.92
CA THR A 138 -9.56 3.32 -9.91
C THR A 138 -8.25 2.97 -10.60
N LEU A 139 -7.34 2.34 -9.84
CA LEU A 139 -6.10 1.77 -10.34
C LEU A 139 -6.20 0.24 -10.30
N LEU A 140 -6.51 -0.36 -11.45
CA LEU A 140 -6.77 -1.80 -11.59
C LEU A 140 -5.61 -2.56 -12.25
N THR A 141 -4.71 -1.84 -12.90
CA THR A 141 -3.60 -2.39 -13.69
C THR A 141 -2.32 -1.62 -13.41
N VAL A 142 -1.17 -2.17 -13.80
CA VAL A 142 0.16 -1.60 -13.51
C VAL A 142 0.33 -0.14 -14.00
N ASP A 143 -0.39 0.25 -15.05
CA ASP A 143 -0.27 1.55 -15.69
C ASP A 143 -1.60 2.32 -15.78
N GLY A 144 -2.62 1.90 -15.03
CA GLY A 144 -3.96 2.49 -15.08
C GLY A 144 -4.74 2.20 -16.38
N SER A 145 -4.12 1.51 -17.35
CA SER A 145 -4.75 1.28 -18.65
C SER A 145 -5.85 0.20 -18.59
N PRO A 146 -6.99 0.38 -19.28
CA PRO A 146 -8.02 -0.64 -19.38
C PRO A 146 -7.48 -1.93 -20.00
N GLY A 147 -7.54 -3.04 -19.25
CA GLY A 147 -7.05 -4.35 -19.71
C GLY A 147 -5.53 -4.52 -19.69
N GLY A 148 -4.80 -3.61 -19.03
CA GLY A 148 -3.37 -3.74 -18.73
C GLY A 148 -3.03 -4.92 -17.81
N ALA A 149 -1.75 -5.07 -17.51
CA ALA A 149 -1.27 -6.15 -16.63
C ALA A 149 -1.78 -5.96 -15.19
N PRO A 150 -2.10 -7.05 -14.45
CA PRO A 150 -2.55 -6.94 -13.07
C PRO A 150 -1.43 -6.46 -12.14
N ILE A 151 -1.81 -5.74 -11.09
CA ILE A 151 -0.90 -5.23 -10.06
C ILE A 151 -0.54 -6.39 -9.13
N ALA A 152 0.65 -6.97 -9.25
CA ALA A 152 1.03 -8.17 -8.53
C ALA A 152 2.24 -7.97 -7.61
N LEU A 153 2.16 -8.48 -6.38
CA LEU A 153 3.29 -8.64 -5.46
C LEU A 153 3.64 -10.12 -5.35
N GLY A 154 4.85 -10.47 -5.79
CA GLY A 154 5.35 -11.84 -5.65
C GLY A 154 5.46 -12.24 -4.18
N LEU A 155 4.89 -13.40 -3.83
CA LEU A 155 5.04 -13.95 -2.49
C LEU A 155 6.39 -14.68 -2.37
N PRO A 156 7.02 -14.68 -1.18
CA PRO A 156 8.25 -15.42 -0.96
C PRO A 156 8.04 -16.89 -1.34
N ALA A 157 8.88 -17.40 -2.25
CA ALA A 157 8.80 -18.79 -2.65
C ALA A 157 8.97 -19.66 -1.39
N VAL A 158 7.93 -20.40 -1.02
CA VAL A 158 8.06 -21.46 -0.02
C VAL A 158 9.03 -22.46 -0.62
N ALA A 159 10.19 -22.64 0.02
CA ALA A 159 11.19 -23.59 -0.44
C ALA A 159 10.57 -24.99 -0.47
N ILE A 160 10.11 -25.43 -1.64
CA ILE A 160 9.71 -26.81 -1.86
C ILE A 160 11.01 -27.61 -1.66
N PRO A 161 11.07 -28.52 -0.67
CA PRO A 161 12.29 -29.26 -0.42
C PRO A 161 12.48 -30.28 -1.56
N LEU A 162 12.99 -29.83 -2.72
CA LEU A 162 13.40 -30.74 -3.79
C LEU A 162 14.61 -31.56 -3.34
N LEU A 163 15.50 -30.94 -2.56
CA LEU A 163 16.67 -31.55 -1.94
C LEU A 163 16.92 -30.80 -0.62
N GLY A 164 16.74 -31.45 0.53
CA GLY A 164 17.09 -30.82 1.81
C GLY A 164 18.57 -30.38 1.82
N VAL A 165 18.94 -29.49 2.75
CA VAL A 165 20.33 -29.00 2.92
C VAL A 165 21.39 -30.11 2.79
N PRO A 166 21.21 -31.33 3.34
CA PRO A 166 22.17 -32.43 3.16
C PRO A 166 22.36 -32.87 1.70
N ALA A 167 21.28 -32.89 0.92
CA ALA A 167 21.31 -33.32 -0.48
C ALA A 167 21.90 -32.22 -1.40
N LEU A 168 21.72 -30.94 -1.06
CA LEU A 168 22.44 -29.83 -1.69
C LEU A 168 23.94 -29.87 -1.37
N ILE A 169 24.32 -30.16 -0.12
CA ILE A 169 25.73 -30.38 0.27
C ILE A 169 26.32 -31.55 -0.53
N LEU A 170 25.60 -32.67 -0.62
CA LEU A 170 26.03 -33.83 -1.42
C LEU A 170 26.22 -33.46 -2.90
N MET A 171 25.28 -32.72 -3.48
CA MET A 171 25.38 -32.28 -4.88
C MET A 171 26.55 -31.30 -5.08
N ALA A 172 26.75 -30.34 -4.17
CA ALA A 172 27.90 -29.44 -4.20
C ALA A 172 29.24 -30.21 -4.09
N LEU A 173 29.31 -31.22 -3.22
CA LEU A 173 30.48 -32.10 -3.10
C LEU A 173 30.72 -32.87 -4.39
N LEU A 174 29.67 -33.45 -5.01
CA LEU A 174 29.78 -34.17 -6.28
C LEU A 174 30.25 -33.24 -7.42
N LEU A 175 29.70 -32.03 -7.52
CA LEU A 175 30.12 -31.03 -8.48
C LEU A 175 31.56 -30.56 -8.24
N MET A 176 32.00 -30.41 -6.99
CA MET A 176 33.39 -30.12 -6.67
C MET A 176 34.32 -31.29 -7.00
N LEU A 177 33.87 -32.54 -6.85
CA LEU A 177 34.68 -33.73 -7.10
C LEU A 177 34.84 -33.99 -8.61
N VAL A 178 33.80 -33.74 -9.40
CA VAL A 178 33.86 -33.77 -10.88
C VAL A 178 34.60 -32.53 -11.39
N GLY A 179 34.26 -31.35 -10.88
CA GLY A 179 34.87 -30.07 -11.23
C GLY A 179 36.35 -29.98 -10.87
N SER A 180 36.81 -30.58 -9.76
CA SER A 180 38.24 -30.62 -9.40
C SER A 180 39.06 -31.51 -10.34
N ARG A 181 38.44 -32.52 -10.96
CA ARG A 181 39.07 -33.34 -12.01
C ARG A 181 39.14 -32.61 -13.35
N VAL A 182 38.13 -31.82 -13.69
CA VAL A 182 38.04 -31.10 -14.99
C VAL A 182 38.71 -29.71 -14.94
N ALA A 183 38.72 -29.03 -13.79
CA ALA A 183 39.11 -27.63 -13.65
C ALA A 183 40.56 -27.39 -13.22
N ARG A 184 41.51 -28.27 -13.57
CA ARG A 184 42.95 -27.96 -13.39
C ARG A 184 43.42 -26.74 -14.22
N ARG A 185 42.58 -26.15 -15.08
CA ARG A 185 43.03 -25.15 -16.06
C ARG A 185 42.32 -23.79 -16.09
N ARG A 186 41.28 -23.50 -15.29
CA ARG A 186 40.58 -22.19 -15.39
C ARG A 186 40.07 -21.64 -14.05
N ALA A 187 40.97 -20.95 -13.34
CA ALA A 187 40.68 -20.24 -12.08
C ALA A 187 39.56 -19.18 -12.19
N LEU A 188 39.38 -18.60 -13.38
CA LEU A 188 38.35 -17.59 -13.67
C LEU A 188 36.91 -18.08 -13.44
N TRP A 189 36.62 -19.36 -13.73
CA TRP A 189 35.26 -19.91 -13.55
C TRP A 189 34.91 -20.14 -12.07
N ARG A 190 35.91 -20.27 -11.19
CA ARG A 190 35.69 -20.40 -9.74
C ARG A 190 35.35 -19.06 -9.09
N VAL A 191 35.95 -17.97 -9.56
CA VAL A 191 35.66 -16.61 -9.08
C VAL A 191 34.25 -16.20 -9.52
N LEU A 192 33.88 -16.47 -10.77
CA LEU A 192 32.54 -16.16 -11.29
C LEU A 192 31.42 -16.91 -10.54
N ALA A 193 31.64 -18.18 -10.20
CA ALA A 193 30.71 -18.97 -9.40
C ALA A 193 30.59 -18.47 -7.94
N LEU A 194 31.68 -17.95 -7.36
CA LEU A 194 31.67 -17.34 -6.01
C LEU A 194 30.93 -16.00 -6.01
N VAL A 195 31.09 -15.19 -7.06
CA VAL A 195 30.38 -13.91 -7.21
C VAL A 195 28.87 -14.12 -7.38
N SER A 196 28.45 -15.14 -8.14
CA SER A 196 27.03 -15.48 -8.29
C SER A 196 26.40 -16.12 -7.04
N LEU A 197 27.21 -16.62 -6.09
CA LEU A 197 26.74 -17.09 -4.78
C LEU A 197 26.56 -15.96 -3.76
N LEU A 198 27.15 -14.77 -4.01
CA LEU A 198 27.12 -13.61 -3.10
C LEU A 198 26.12 -12.53 -3.52
N SER A 199 25.47 -12.65 -4.68
CA SER A 199 24.46 -11.71 -5.16
C SER A 199 23.10 -11.99 -4.53
N GLY A 200 22.87 -11.45 -3.33
CA GLY A 200 21.57 -11.61 -2.66
C GLY A 200 21.47 -10.94 -1.29
N VAL A 201 22.15 -9.80 -1.08
CA VAL A 201 21.94 -9.02 0.15
C VAL A 201 20.66 -8.21 -0.01
N ALA A 202 19.55 -8.75 0.47
CA ALA A 202 18.34 -7.97 0.70
C ALA A 202 18.58 -7.07 1.92
N VAL A 203 18.45 -5.76 1.73
CA VAL A 203 18.49 -4.80 2.83
C VAL A 203 17.06 -4.73 3.40
N ALA A 204 16.89 -4.93 4.70
CA ALA A 204 15.61 -4.70 5.36
C ALA A 204 15.34 -3.19 5.35
N ALA A 205 14.14 -2.79 4.92
CA ALA A 205 13.70 -1.41 4.79
C ALA A 205 13.17 -0.85 6.13
N ASN A 206 12.73 -1.74 7.03
CA ASN A 206 12.11 -1.43 8.31
C ASN A 206 10.92 -0.48 8.16
N PHE A 207 9.88 -0.97 7.44
CA PHE A 207 8.74 -0.15 7.08
C PHE A 207 7.93 0.32 8.31
N ILE A 208 7.55 1.60 8.31
CA ILE A 208 6.76 2.23 9.36
C ILE A 208 5.60 2.98 8.71
N VAL A 209 4.41 2.82 9.27
CA VAL A 209 3.19 3.49 8.79
C VAL A 209 3.07 4.83 9.55
N ASP A 210 3.71 5.88 9.04
CA ASP A 210 3.79 7.20 9.69
C ASP A 210 3.65 8.40 8.73
N GLY A 211 3.39 8.12 7.44
CA GLY A 211 3.29 9.12 6.39
C GLY A 211 4.66 9.63 5.91
N GLN A 212 5.79 9.00 6.29
CA GLN A 212 7.11 9.33 5.78
C GLN A 212 7.56 8.30 4.75
N VAL A 213 8.11 8.77 3.64
CA VAL A 213 8.50 7.91 2.51
C VAL A 213 9.94 7.39 2.57
N GLY A 214 10.67 7.66 3.66
CA GLY A 214 12.12 7.43 3.74
C GLY A 214 12.51 5.95 3.74
N ASP A 215 11.71 5.13 4.39
CA ASP A 215 11.77 3.66 4.43
C ASP A 215 11.39 3.01 3.09
N TRP A 216 10.66 3.70 2.21
CA TRP A 216 10.37 3.26 0.84
C TRP A 216 11.52 3.49 -0.15
N SER A 217 12.67 4.01 0.30
CA SER A 217 13.81 4.29 -0.57
C SER A 217 14.31 3.02 -1.28
N GLY A 218 14.31 3.04 -2.62
CA GLY A 218 14.72 1.91 -3.46
C GLY A 218 13.60 0.91 -3.76
N VAL A 219 12.40 1.09 -3.21
CA VAL A 219 11.21 0.33 -3.59
C VAL A 219 10.55 1.01 -4.78
N ALA A 220 10.39 0.28 -5.88
CA ALA A 220 9.68 0.77 -7.06
C ALA A 220 8.15 0.63 -6.84
N PRO A 221 7.33 1.53 -7.44
CA PRO A 221 5.88 1.34 -7.44
C PRO A 221 5.51 0.04 -8.16
N LEU A 222 4.52 -0.66 -7.64
CA LEU A 222 3.89 -1.79 -8.32
C LEU A 222 2.94 -1.34 -9.43
N ALA A 223 2.37 -0.14 -9.28
CA ALA A 223 1.53 0.47 -10.29
C ALA A 223 1.60 2.00 -10.24
N THR A 224 1.33 2.63 -11.37
CA THR A 224 1.20 4.09 -11.52
C THR A 224 -0.09 4.39 -12.25
N ASP A 225 -0.76 5.47 -11.86
CA ASP A 225 -1.94 5.97 -12.57
C ASP A 225 -1.62 7.25 -13.35
N PRO A 226 -2.39 7.57 -14.40
CA PRO A 226 -2.42 8.89 -14.97
C PRO A 226 -2.75 9.99 -13.95
N ALA A 227 -2.50 11.24 -14.35
CA ALA A 227 -2.77 12.40 -13.52
C ALA A 227 -4.09 13.05 -13.93
N GLY A 228 -4.93 13.38 -12.97
CA GLY A 228 -6.16 14.16 -13.18
C GLY A 228 -7.28 13.37 -13.84
N ASP A 229 -7.34 12.05 -13.66
CA ASP A 229 -8.39 11.17 -14.16
C ASP A 229 -9.39 10.71 -13.10
N ALA A 230 -9.23 11.15 -11.84
CA ALA A 230 -10.31 11.12 -10.87
C ALA A 230 -11.61 11.70 -11.45
N SER A 231 -12.73 10.99 -11.28
CA SER A 231 -14.00 11.30 -11.96
C SER A 231 -14.59 12.68 -11.60
N SER A 232 -14.24 13.21 -10.43
CA SER A 232 -14.63 14.54 -9.96
C SER A 232 -13.56 15.62 -10.16
N GLY A 233 -12.34 15.23 -10.53
CA GLY A 233 -11.17 16.10 -10.58
C GLY A 233 -10.61 16.49 -9.20
N GLU A 234 -11.06 15.85 -8.11
CA GLU A 234 -10.50 16.05 -6.77
C GLU A 234 -9.12 15.38 -6.65
N SER A 235 -8.08 16.15 -6.36
CA SER A 235 -6.72 15.61 -6.19
C SER A 235 -6.62 14.62 -5.03
N ALA A 236 -7.41 14.77 -3.98
CA ALA A 236 -7.38 13.87 -2.82
C ALA A 236 -7.80 12.43 -3.13
N ILE A 237 -8.39 12.17 -4.30
CA ILE A 237 -8.70 10.83 -4.77
C ILE A 237 -8.05 10.49 -6.12
N ASP A 238 -7.22 11.38 -6.68
CA ASP A 238 -6.48 11.17 -7.94
C ASP A 238 -5.33 10.20 -7.65
N LEU A 239 -5.51 8.92 -7.90
CA LEU A 239 -4.48 7.91 -7.61
C LEU A 239 -3.25 8.19 -8.47
N ARG A 240 -2.04 8.04 -7.91
CA ARG A 240 -0.78 8.38 -8.62
C ARG A 240 0.17 7.21 -8.68
N ALA A 241 0.30 6.49 -7.57
CA ALA A 241 1.15 5.32 -7.48
C ALA A 241 0.68 4.40 -6.36
N PHE A 242 0.90 3.11 -6.55
CA PHE A 242 0.71 2.09 -5.53
C PHE A 242 2.01 1.33 -5.30
N PHE A 243 2.37 1.17 -4.03
CA PHE A 243 3.51 0.41 -3.58
C PHE A 243 3.04 -0.68 -2.62
N ALA A 244 3.68 -1.84 -2.68
CA ALA A 244 3.58 -2.83 -1.62
C ALA A 244 4.88 -3.60 -1.46
N ALA A 245 5.18 -3.99 -0.22
CA ALA A 245 6.37 -4.74 0.14
C ALA A 245 6.08 -5.70 1.30
N ILE A 246 6.84 -6.80 1.37
CA ILE A 246 6.72 -7.80 2.43
C ILE A 246 7.95 -7.68 3.33
N GLU A 247 7.70 -7.50 4.62
CA GLU A 247 8.75 -7.50 5.64
C GLU A 247 8.20 -8.04 6.96
N ASN A 248 8.96 -8.91 7.63
CA ASN A 248 8.61 -9.46 8.95
C ASN A 248 7.18 -10.07 9.01
N ASP A 249 6.81 -10.87 7.99
CA ASP A 249 5.47 -11.49 7.84
C ASP A 249 4.29 -10.51 7.76
N ARG A 250 4.57 -9.26 7.38
CA ARG A 250 3.57 -8.21 7.13
C ARG A 250 3.68 -7.70 5.70
N VAL A 251 2.55 -7.29 5.15
CA VAL A 251 2.47 -6.57 3.88
C VAL A 251 2.26 -5.10 4.22
N TYR A 252 3.23 -4.29 3.83
CA TYR A 252 3.16 -2.84 3.89
C TYR A 252 2.67 -2.33 2.55
N MET A 253 1.74 -1.40 2.57
CA MET A 253 1.12 -0.82 1.38
C MET A 253 1.15 0.70 1.50
N ARG A 254 1.35 1.35 0.36
CA ARG A 254 1.34 2.80 0.25
C ARG A 254 0.61 3.21 -1.03
N VAL A 255 -0.29 4.17 -0.89
CA VAL A 255 -1.06 4.80 -1.96
C VAL A 255 -0.66 6.26 -2.01
N ASP A 256 -0.27 6.72 -3.19
CA ASP A 256 0.02 8.13 -3.44
C ASP A 256 -1.17 8.76 -4.18
N VAL A 257 -1.65 9.93 -3.72
CA VAL A 257 -2.79 10.69 -4.28
C VAL A 257 -2.51 12.18 -4.46
#